data_AF-A0A925A3R5-F1
#
_entry.id   AF-A0A925A3R5-F1
#
_cell.length_a   1.000
_cell.length_b   1.000
_cell.length_c   1.000
_cell.angle_alpha   90.00
_cell.angle_beta   90.00
_cell.angle_gamma   90.00
#
_symmetry.space_group_name_H-M   'P 1'
#
loop_
_entity.id
_entity.type
_entity.pdbx_description
1 polymer ?
#
loop_
_entity_poly.entity_id
_entity_poly.type
_entity_poly.pdbx_seq_one_letter_code
_entity_poly.pdbx_strand_id
1 'polypeptide(L)'
;MKHKQYGFTLVEIIVVIVVIGVLARILLGAYSGVQQRAENGKTTTAVASYVRALLSYAQTNSIYPTATWSCMADANNACALVSGSGTPCFGVGTASRGVAFDTEITTILSTLPQVSDQTLPCSTGSYQGGYFSSPDTKNINMSFFLKGDQTCPTYTGIASPTKALTSNMTFCSYAFPAL
;
A
#
# COMPACT_ATOMS: atom_id res chain seq x y z
N MET A 1 32.93 -39.43 -40.42
CA MET A 1 32.32 -38.07 -40.54
C MET A 1 33.10 -37.13 -39.63
N LYS A 2 33.81 -36.13 -40.18
CA LYS A 2 34.64 -35.21 -39.39
C LYS A 2 33.75 -34.09 -38.82
N HIS A 3 33.53 -34.08 -37.51
CA HIS A 3 32.89 -32.97 -36.82
C HIS A 3 33.82 -31.75 -36.81
N LYS A 4 33.41 -30.68 -37.48
CA LYS A 4 34.11 -29.40 -37.46
C LYS A 4 33.77 -28.72 -36.13
N GLN A 5 34.76 -28.59 -35.24
CA GLN A 5 34.57 -27.87 -33.98
C GLN A 5 34.58 -26.36 -34.28
N TYR A 6 33.45 -25.72 -34.06
CA TYR A 6 33.32 -24.26 -34.09
C TYR A 6 33.55 -23.77 -32.66
N GLY A 7 34.70 -23.15 -32.41
CA GLY A 7 35.00 -22.48 -31.14
C GLY A 7 34.57 -21.01 -31.21
N PHE A 8 33.96 -20.51 -30.14
CA PHE A 8 33.73 -19.07 -29.97
C PHE A 8 35.06 -18.34 -29.82
N THR A 9 35.19 -17.20 -30.47
CA THR A 9 36.39 -16.37 -30.34
C THR A 9 36.41 -15.66 -28.99
N LEU A 10 37.61 -15.42 -28.46
CA LEU A 10 37.78 -14.67 -27.21
C LEU A 10 37.16 -13.27 -27.31
N VAL A 11 37.22 -12.67 -28.51
CA VAL A 11 36.60 -11.38 -28.82
C VAL A 11 35.07 -11.45 -28.76
N GLU A 12 34.44 -12.51 -29.29
CA GLU A 12 32.99 -12.70 -29.19
C GLU A 12 32.52 -12.75 -27.74
N ILE A 13 33.24 -13.48 -26.89
CA ILE A 13 32.85 -13.57 -25.48
C ILE A 13 33.07 -12.22 -24.76
N ILE A 14 34.13 -11.48 -25.08
CA ILE A 14 34.36 -10.15 -24.50
C ILE A 14 33.26 -9.16 -24.88
N VAL A 15 32.86 -9.12 -26.16
CA VAL A 15 31.80 -8.20 -26.60
C VAL A 15 30.49 -8.54 -25.91
N VAL A 16 30.14 -9.82 -25.76
CA VAL A 16 28.90 -10.25 -25.11
C VAL A 16 28.87 -9.83 -23.64
N ILE A 17 29.93 -10.04 -22.86
CA ILE A 17 29.95 -9.64 -21.45
C ILE A 17 29.91 -8.12 -21.27
N VAL A 18 30.53 -7.36 -22.19
CA VAL A 18 30.49 -5.89 -22.18
C VAL A 18 29.07 -5.41 -22.45
N VAL A 19 28.40 -5.97 -23.47
CA VAL A 19 27.00 -5.63 -23.80
C VAL A 19 26.07 -5.97 -22.64
N ILE A 20 26.19 -7.16 -22.03
CA ILE A 20 25.41 -7.55 -20.85
C ILE A 20 25.70 -6.60 -19.67
N GLY A 21 26.96 -6.20 -19.46
CA GLY A 21 27.34 -5.27 -18.40
C GLY A 21 26.71 -3.88 -18.54
N VAL A 22 26.64 -3.35 -19.77
CA VAL A 22 25.98 -2.08 -20.05
C VAL A 22 24.47 -2.20 -19.86
N LEU A 23 23.84 -3.24 -20.41
CA LEU A 23 22.40 -3.48 -20.28
C LEU A 23 21.98 -3.68 -18.82
N ALA A 24 22.76 -4.43 -18.03
CA ALA A 24 22.47 -4.69 -16.63
C ALA A 24 22.41 -3.39 -15.80
N ARG A 25 23.32 -2.43 -16.03
CA ARG A 25 23.28 -1.14 -15.31
C ARG A 25 22.02 -0.33 -15.61
N ILE A 26 21.60 -0.31 -16.88
CA ILE A 26 20.38 0.41 -17.28
C ILE A 26 19.14 -0.23 -16.62
N LEU A 27 19.07 -1.56 -16.63
CA LEU A 27 17.95 -2.31 -16.05
C LEU A 27 17.80 -2.09 -14.54
N LEU A 28 18.91 -2.08 -13.78
CA LEU A 28 18.88 -1.87 -12.34
C LEU A 28 18.30 -0.51 -11.93
N GLY A 29 18.58 0.55 -12.70
CA GLY A 29 18.04 1.89 -12.43
C GLY A 29 16.53 1.99 -12.63
N ALA A 30 15.99 1.33 -13.67
CA ALA A 30 14.56 1.36 -13.98
C ALA A 30 13.72 0.47 -13.04
N TYR A 31 14.30 -0.60 -12.51
CA TYR A 31 13.60 -1.62 -11.71
C TYR A 31 12.98 -1.05 -10.42
N SER A 32 13.71 -0.17 -9.72
CA SER A 32 13.26 0.42 -8.45
C SER A 32 11.97 1.24 -8.59
N GLY A 33 11.85 2.03 -9.67
CA GLY A 33 10.67 2.85 -9.93
C GLY A 33 9.46 2.04 -10.40
N VAL A 34 9.67 0.95 -11.16
CA VAL A 34 8.58 0.06 -11.61
C VAL A 34 7.99 -0.68 -10.41
N GLN A 35 8.83 -1.25 -9.55
CA GLN A 35 8.38 -1.94 -8.36
C GLN A 35 7.59 -1.01 -7.44
N GLN A 36 8.09 0.20 -7.18
CA GLN A 36 7.37 1.21 -6.39
C GLN A 36 5.95 1.50 -6.93
N ARG A 37 5.82 1.68 -8.25
CA ARG A 37 4.51 1.93 -8.87
C ARG A 37 3.58 0.72 -8.77
N ALA A 38 4.11 -0.49 -8.93
CA ALA A 38 3.35 -1.72 -8.77
C ALA A 38 2.82 -1.88 -7.33
N GLU A 39 3.67 -1.65 -6.33
CA GLU A 39 3.29 -1.73 -4.92
C GLU A 39 2.25 -0.66 -4.54
N ASN A 40 2.45 0.59 -4.97
CA ASN A 40 1.44 1.64 -4.79
C ASN A 40 0.12 1.27 -5.48
N GLY A 41 0.18 0.68 -6.69
CA GLY A 41 -0.98 0.19 -7.42
C GLY A 41 -1.75 -0.94 -6.73
N LYS A 42 -1.03 -1.87 -6.07
CA LYS A 42 -1.63 -2.92 -5.23
C LYS A 42 -2.42 -2.27 -4.09
N THR A 43 -1.82 -1.31 -3.37
CA THR A 43 -2.49 -0.58 -2.29
C THR A 43 -3.73 0.17 -2.78
N THR A 44 -3.63 0.97 -3.84
CA THR A 44 -4.79 1.76 -4.34
C THR A 44 -5.93 0.87 -4.85
N THR A 45 -5.62 -0.26 -5.48
CA THR A 45 -6.62 -1.24 -5.95
C THR A 45 -7.34 -1.93 -4.78
N ALA A 46 -6.59 -2.32 -3.74
CA ALA A 46 -7.15 -2.90 -2.54
C ALA A 46 -8.05 -1.88 -1.81
N VAL A 47 -7.58 -0.64 -1.64
CA VAL A 47 -8.33 0.45 -1.04
C VAL A 47 -9.63 0.73 -1.80
N ALA A 48 -9.61 0.77 -3.12
CA ALA A 48 -10.83 0.98 -3.92
C ALA A 48 -11.88 -0.13 -3.69
N SER A 49 -11.44 -1.35 -3.39
CA SER A 49 -12.33 -2.45 -3.05
C SER A 49 -12.91 -2.30 -1.65
N TYR A 50 -12.11 -1.88 -0.67
CA TYR A 50 -12.59 -1.53 0.67
C TYR A 50 -13.59 -0.39 0.66
N VAL A 51 -13.33 0.68 -0.10
CA VAL A 51 -14.25 1.82 -0.26
C VAL A 51 -15.64 1.36 -0.70
N ARG A 52 -15.70 0.55 -1.76
CA ARG A 52 -16.97 0.02 -2.28
C ARG A 52 -17.68 -0.85 -1.25
N ALA A 53 -16.92 -1.69 -0.55
CA ALA A 53 -17.47 -2.58 0.48
C ALA A 53 -18.01 -1.82 1.69
N LEU A 54 -17.32 -0.77 2.15
CA LEU A 54 -17.76 0.06 3.26
C LEU A 54 -19.03 0.84 2.93
N LEU A 55 -19.11 1.43 1.73
CA LEU A 55 -20.33 2.09 1.28
C LEU A 55 -21.50 1.12 1.13
N SER A 56 -21.26 -0.08 0.60
CA SER A 56 -22.29 -1.12 0.50
C SER A 56 -22.74 -1.63 1.87
N TYR A 57 -21.80 -1.82 2.81
CA TYR A 57 -22.11 -2.26 4.16
C TYR A 57 -22.98 -1.22 4.88
N ALA A 58 -22.63 0.06 4.73
CA ALA A 58 -23.40 1.17 5.28
C ALA A 58 -24.81 1.26 4.70
N GLN A 59 -24.98 1.03 3.40
CA GLN A 59 -26.30 1.00 2.76
C GLN A 59 -27.18 -0.14 3.30
N THR A 60 -26.60 -1.32 3.56
CA THR A 60 -27.35 -2.48 4.05
C THR A 60 -27.65 -2.40 5.55
N ASN A 61 -26.69 -1.94 6.36
CA ASN A 61 -26.78 -2.02 7.83
C ASN A 61 -27.08 -0.68 8.51
N SER A 62 -27.08 0.44 7.77
CA SER A 62 -27.23 1.80 8.32
C SER A 62 -26.18 2.17 9.38
N ILE A 63 -25.06 1.45 9.41
CA ILE A 63 -23.87 1.68 10.24
C ILE A 63 -22.61 1.29 9.44
N TYR A 64 -21.47 1.87 9.78
CA TYR A 64 -20.17 1.39 9.36
C TYR A 64 -19.65 0.29 10.29
N PRO A 65 -18.76 -0.59 9.78
CA PRO A 65 -18.07 -1.56 10.62
C PRO A 65 -17.32 -0.90 11.80
N THR A 66 -17.25 -1.59 12.91
CA THR A 66 -16.50 -1.21 14.09
C THR A 66 -15.01 -1.38 13.81
N ALA A 67 -14.28 -0.27 13.79
CA ALA A 67 -12.85 -0.23 13.51
C ALA A 67 -12.13 0.63 14.56
N THR A 68 -11.32 0.01 15.41
CA THR A 68 -10.47 0.74 16.36
C THR A 68 -9.04 0.64 15.87
N TRP A 69 -8.63 1.56 14.98
CA TRP A 69 -7.32 1.53 14.32
C TRP A 69 -7.04 0.19 13.63
N SER A 70 -8.03 -0.33 12.91
CA SER A 70 -8.00 -1.66 12.33
C SER A 70 -7.26 -1.66 11.00
N CYS A 71 -6.24 -2.52 10.87
CA CYS A 71 -5.46 -2.61 9.63
C CYS A 71 -6.28 -3.13 8.44
N MET A 72 -6.01 -2.58 7.26
CA MET A 72 -6.30 -3.26 6.00
C MET A 72 -5.48 -4.55 5.98
N ALA A 73 -6.10 -5.66 5.55
CA ALA A 73 -5.53 -6.98 5.74
C ALA A 73 -4.11 -7.10 5.15
N ASP A 74 -3.24 -7.76 5.93
CA ASP A 74 -1.80 -7.99 5.77
C ASP A 74 -0.84 -6.86 6.22
N ALA A 75 -0.81 -6.61 7.52
CA ALA A 75 0.44 -6.21 8.14
C ALA A 75 0.66 -7.13 9.33
N ASN A 76 1.87 -7.64 9.52
CA ASN A 76 2.30 -8.51 10.62
C ASN A 76 1.85 -7.99 12.00
N ASN A 77 0.58 -8.25 12.34
CA ASN A 77 -0.20 -7.66 13.42
C ASN A 77 -0.26 -6.11 13.53
N ALA A 78 0.60 -5.34 12.86
CA ALA A 78 0.63 -3.88 12.95
C ALA A 78 0.96 -3.19 11.60
N CYS A 79 0.03 -2.37 11.10
CA CYS A 79 0.14 -1.60 9.85
C CYS A 79 0.60 -0.15 10.08
N ALA A 80 0.49 0.34 11.32
CA ALA A 80 1.07 1.61 11.71
C ALA A 80 1.63 1.49 13.13
N LEU A 81 2.95 1.66 13.27
CA LEU A 81 3.65 1.64 14.55
C LEU A 81 4.16 3.05 14.88
N VAL A 82 3.73 3.62 16.01
CA VAL A 82 4.38 4.76 16.65
C VAL A 82 5.33 4.27 17.73
N SER A 83 6.62 4.48 17.48
CA SER A 83 7.63 4.58 18.54
C SER A 83 8.21 5.99 18.47
N GLY A 84 7.47 6.99 18.97
CA GLY A 84 7.95 8.36 19.13
C GLY A 84 7.03 9.41 18.51
N SER A 85 6.51 10.30 19.36
CA SER A 85 5.91 11.58 18.98
C SER A 85 7.01 12.50 18.44
N GLY A 86 7.32 12.39 17.15
CA GLY A 86 8.28 13.25 16.50
C GLY A 86 7.77 13.65 15.12
N THR A 87 7.45 14.93 14.95
CA THR A 87 7.46 15.57 13.63
C THR A 87 8.76 15.18 12.92
N PRO A 88 8.71 14.73 11.65
CA PRO A 88 7.63 15.00 10.70
C PRO A 88 6.59 13.86 10.54
N CYS A 89 6.61 12.81 11.37
CA CYS A 89 5.80 11.60 11.18
C CYS A 89 4.41 11.67 11.82
N PHE A 90 3.44 10.94 11.26
CA PHE A 90 2.06 10.93 11.74
C PHE A 90 1.92 10.12 13.03
N GLY A 91 1.56 10.76 14.14
CA GLY A 91 1.26 10.06 15.38
C GLY A 91 -0.06 9.30 15.30
N VAL A 92 -0.01 7.98 15.11
CA VAL A 92 -1.13 7.05 15.31
C VAL A 92 -0.63 5.93 16.21
N GLY A 93 -1.19 5.73 17.40
CA GLY A 93 -0.62 4.82 18.42
C GLY A 93 -0.08 3.48 17.88
N THR A 94 -0.87 2.43 17.90
CA THR A 94 -0.56 1.21 17.15
C THR A 94 -1.83 0.77 16.47
N ALA A 95 -1.82 0.77 15.14
CA ALA A 95 -2.91 0.20 14.35
C ALA A 95 -2.62 -1.28 14.16
N SER A 96 -3.57 -2.13 14.52
CA SER A 96 -3.41 -3.59 14.50
C SER A 96 -4.59 -4.27 13.81
N ARG A 97 -4.50 -5.57 13.58
CA ARG A 97 -5.58 -6.32 12.95
C ARG A 97 -6.87 -6.25 13.80
N GLY A 98 -7.93 -5.71 13.23
CA GLY A 98 -9.24 -5.62 13.88
C GLY A 98 -10.13 -6.81 13.50
N VAL A 99 -10.22 -7.83 14.36
CA VAL A 99 -11.03 -9.03 14.09
C VAL A 99 -12.53 -8.74 13.93
N ALA A 100 -13.05 -7.73 14.66
CA ALA A 100 -14.44 -7.30 14.53
C ALA A 100 -14.70 -6.69 13.15
N PHE A 101 -13.84 -5.75 12.74
CA PHE A 101 -13.87 -5.15 11.40
C PHE A 101 -13.82 -6.20 10.29
N ASP A 102 -12.88 -7.16 10.39
CA ASP A 102 -12.73 -8.23 9.41
C ASP A 102 -14.00 -9.09 9.31
N THR A 103 -14.62 -9.42 10.44
CA THR A 103 -15.85 -10.23 10.47
C THR A 103 -17.03 -9.50 9.84
N GLU A 104 -17.17 -8.20 10.10
CA GLU A 104 -18.24 -7.38 9.53
C GLU A 104 -18.04 -7.15 8.03
N ILE A 105 -16.84 -6.78 7.59
CA ILE A 105 -16.61 -6.46 6.17
C ILE A 105 -16.61 -7.71 5.28
N THR A 106 -16.32 -8.89 5.84
CA THR A 106 -16.38 -10.17 5.09
C THR A 106 -17.80 -10.60 4.73
N THR A 107 -18.83 -9.97 5.32
CA THR A 107 -20.22 -10.12 4.87
C THR A 107 -20.46 -9.56 3.47
N ILE A 108 -19.63 -8.60 3.04
CA ILE A 108 -19.68 -7.98 1.70
C ILE A 108 -18.55 -8.50 0.81
N LEU A 109 -17.35 -8.68 1.36
CA LEU A 109 -16.17 -9.16 0.64
C LEU A 109 -15.82 -10.59 1.06
N SER A 110 -16.03 -11.57 0.18
CA SER A 110 -15.66 -12.97 0.45
C SER A 110 -14.16 -13.18 0.71
N THR A 111 -13.32 -12.27 0.21
CA THR A 111 -11.87 -12.25 0.46
C THR A 111 -11.42 -10.82 0.74
N LEU A 112 -10.62 -10.64 1.79
CA LEU A 112 -10.09 -9.32 2.16
C LEU A 112 -8.99 -8.89 1.18
N PRO A 113 -9.14 -7.74 0.49
CA PRO A 113 -8.11 -7.23 -0.41
C PRO A 113 -6.80 -6.99 0.34
N GLN A 114 -5.71 -7.55 -0.17
CA GLN A 114 -4.38 -7.38 0.42
C GLN A 114 -3.74 -6.10 -0.12
N VAL A 115 -3.31 -5.23 0.78
CA VAL A 115 -2.52 -4.05 0.44
C VAL A 115 -1.06 -4.44 0.18
N SER A 116 -0.21 -3.47 -0.18
CA SER A 116 1.23 -3.74 -0.29
C SER A 116 1.89 -3.85 1.08
N ASP A 117 2.77 -4.85 1.21
CA ASP A 117 3.56 -5.13 2.42
C ASP A 117 4.82 -4.24 2.49
N GLN A 118 4.92 -3.25 1.60
CA GLN A 118 6.04 -2.32 1.58
C GLN A 118 6.12 -1.53 2.88
N THR A 119 7.26 -1.63 3.57
CA THR A 119 7.56 -0.81 4.74
C THR A 119 8.00 0.58 4.31
N LEU A 120 7.31 1.59 4.80
CA LEU A 120 7.61 2.99 4.58
C LEU A 120 8.20 3.55 5.87
N PRO A 121 9.54 3.74 5.92
CA PRO A 121 10.18 4.28 7.09
C PRO A 121 9.86 5.77 7.22
N CYS A 122 9.63 6.21 8.46
CA CYS A 122 9.48 7.62 8.76
C CYS A 122 10.14 7.89 10.11
N SER A 123 11.33 8.50 10.09
CA SER A 123 12.11 8.77 11.30
C SER A 123 12.24 7.51 12.16
N THR A 124 11.58 7.44 13.32
CA THR A 124 11.60 6.32 14.28
C THR A 124 10.48 5.30 14.09
N GLY A 125 9.55 5.55 13.16
CA GLY A 125 8.39 4.69 12.87
C GLY A 125 8.48 3.97 11.53
N SER A 126 7.63 2.96 11.36
CA SER A 126 7.45 2.22 10.11
C SER A 126 5.97 2.03 9.84
N TYR A 127 5.55 2.33 8.61
CA TYR A 127 4.16 2.24 8.16
C TYR A 127 4.04 1.22 7.03
N GLN A 128 2.94 0.50 7.00
CA GLN A 128 2.61 -0.50 5.99
C GLN A 128 1.11 -0.41 5.66
N GLY A 129 0.74 -0.52 4.39
CA GLY A 129 -0.67 -0.58 4.00
C GLY A 129 -1.51 0.63 4.42
N GLY A 130 -2.55 0.37 5.21
CA GLY A 130 -3.50 1.37 5.71
C GLY A 130 -4.35 0.84 6.86
N TYR A 131 -5.15 1.72 7.46
CA TYR A 131 -6.00 1.42 8.59
C TYR A 131 -7.36 2.14 8.52
N PHE A 132 -8.29 1.68 9.33
CA PHE A 132 -9.63 2.23 9.52
C PHE A 132 -9.85 2.66 10.97
N SER A 133 -10.62 3.72 11.16
CA SER A 133 -11.05 4.17 12.48
C SER A 133 -12.51 4.64 12.43
N SER A 134 -13.35 3.98 13.22
CA SER A 134 -14.80 4.19 13.33
C SER A 134 -15.11 4.57 14.77
N PRO A 135 -15.15 5.87 15.11
CA PRO A 135 -15.30 6.32 16.49
C PRO A 135 -16.71 6.05 17.07
N ASP A 136 -17.73 5.96 16.22
CA ASP A 136 -19.13 5.94 16.66
C ASP A 136 -20.05 5.11 15.75
N THR A 137 -19.51 4.26 14.86
CA THR A 137 -20.25 3.45 13.86
C THR A 137 -21.06 4.25 12.84
N LYS A 138 -21.15 5.57 12.97
CA LYS A 138 -21.83 6.48 12.03
C LYS A 138 -20.83 7.23 11.16
N ASN A 139 -19.61 7.34 11.63
CA ASN A 139 -18.47 7.89 10.93
C ASN A 139 -17.39 6.82 10.81
N ILE A 140 -16.73 6.75 9.65
CA ILE A 140 -15.52 5.96 9.47
C ILE A 140 -14.49 6.76 8.70
N ASN A 141 -13.25 6.68 9.17
CA ASN A 141 -12.09 7.24 8.52
C ASN A 141 -11.25 6.10 7.97
N MET A 142 -10.70 6.30 6.78
CA MET A 142 -9.78 5.39 6.12
C MET A 142 -8.50 6.13 5.83
N SER A 143 -7.36 5.54 6.18
CA SER A 143 -6.07 6.13 5.93
C SER A 143 -5.10 5.11 5.37
N PHE A 144 -4.29 5.48 4.39
CA PHE A 144 -3.27 4.60 3.83
C PHE A 144 -2.05 5.38 3.36
N PHE A 145 -0.98 4.66 3.11
CA PHE A 145 0.33 5.21 2.80
C PHE A 145 0.81 4.76 1.42
N LEU A 146 1.42 5.69 0.68
CA LEU A 146 2.04 5.43 -0.61
C LEU A 146 3.49 5.88 -0.57
N LYS A 147 4.37 5.13 -1.24
CA LYS A 147 5.78 5.51 -1.38
C LYS A 147 5.93 6.62 -2.41
N GLY A 148 6.71 7.65 -2.08
CA GLY A 148 6.94 8.82 -2.90
C GLY A 148 5.94 9.94 -2.66
N ASP A 149 6.18 11.09 -3.29
CA ASP A 149 5.15 12.10 -3.50
C ASP A 149 4.16 11.60 -4.55
N GLN A 150 2.98 11.19 -4.11
CA GLN A 150 1.92 10.62 -4.93
C GLN A 150 0.65 11.45 -4.74
N THR A 151 -0.21 11.43 -5.76
CA THR A 151 -1.54 12.02 -5.63
C THR A 151 -2.47 11.00 -4.98
N CYS A 152 -3.18 11.42 -3.93
CA CYS A 152 -4.21 10.60 -3.32
C CYS A 152 -5.35 10.37 -4.33
N PRO A 153 -5.77 9.12 -4.59
CA PRO A 153 -6.89 8.83 -5.47
C PRO A 153 -8.19 9.47 -4.96
N THR A 154 -9.13 9.72 -5.84
CA THR A 154 -10.47 10.20 -5.45
C THR A 154 -11.48 9.08 -5.62
N TYR A 155 -12.48 9.06 -4.75
CA TYR A 155 -13.53 8.04 -4.76
C TYR A 155 -14.89 8.72 -4.79
N THR A 156 -15.78 8.25 -5.67
CA THR A 156 -17.14 8.77 -5.78
C THR A 156 -17.90 8.52 -4.48
N GLY A 157 -18.61 9.53 -3.99
CA GLY A 157 -19.39 9.44 -2.75
C GLY A 157 -18.55 9.59 -1.47
N ILE A 158 -17.28 9.96 -1.58
CA ILE A 158 -16.41 10.25 -0.42
C ILE A 158 -15.85 11.67 -0.57
N ALA A 159 -15.68 12.38 0.55
CA ALA A 159 -15.06 13.70 0.55
C ALA A 159 -13.62 13.65 0.00
N SER A 160 -13.14 14.79 -0.51
CA SER A 160 -11.77 14.91 -0.99
C SER A 160 -10.75 14.51 0.10
N PRO A 161 -9.69 13.77 -0.26
CA PRO A 161 -8.72 13.31 0.71
C PRO A 161 -7.92 14.45 1.33
N THR A 162 -7.60 14.29 2.60
CA THR A 162 -6.49 15.02 3.22
C THR A 162 -5.19 14.33 2.81
N LYS A 163 -4.35 15.05 2.06
CA LYS A 163 -3.00 14.64 1.69
C LYS A 163 -1.97 15.27 2.62
N ALA A 164 -0.99 14.49 3.07
CA ALA A 164 0.21 15.01 3.68
C ALA A 164 1.45 14.24 3.20
N LEU A 165 2.60 14.91 3.10
CA LEU A 165 3.85 14.34 2.59
C LEU A 165 4.93 14.43 3.67
N THR A 166 5.52 13.28 4.02
CA THR A 166 6.61 13.19 4.99
C THR A 166 7.64 12.18 4.52
N SER A 167 8.94 12.52 4.57
CA SER A 167 10.04 11.56 4.36
C SER A 167 9.88 10.66 3.13
N ASN A 168 9.40 11.23 2.01
CA ASN A 168 9.11 10.50 0.78
C ASN A 168 7.99 9.45 0.89
N MET A 169 7.02 9.68 1.77
CA MET A 169 5.79 8.92 1.93
C MET A 169 4.59 9.87 1.87
N THR A 170 3.62 9.55 1.03
CA THR A 170 2.34 10.24 0.98
C THR A 170 1.36 9.54 1.92
N PHE A 171 0.76 10.32 2.81
CA PHE A 171 -0.38 9.93 3.64
C PHE A 171 -1.66 10.45 3.01
N CYS A 172 -2.63 9.54 2.83
CA CYS A 172 -3.95 9.86 2.31
C CYS A 172 -5.01 9.46 3.32
N SER A 173 -5.81 10.41 3.79
CA SER A 173 -6.91 10.18 4.73
C SER A 173 -8.24 10.62 4.15
N TYR A 174 -9.28 9.80 4.36
CA TYR A 174 -10.62 9.98 3.83
C TYR A 174 -11.62 9.84 4.97
N ALA A 175 -12.54 10.79 5.05
CA ALA A 175 -13.74 10.69 5.88
C ALA A 175 -14.91 10.26 4.98
N PHE A 176 -15.58 9.17 5.37
CA PHE A 176 -16.78 8.71 4.69
C PHE A 176 -17.98 9.58 5.10
N PRO A 177 -19.05 9.63 4.28
CA PRO A 177 -20.28 10.33 4.63
C PRO A 177 -20.86 9.80 5.94
N ALA A 178 -21.31 10.70 6.82
CA ALA A 178 -22.03 10.31 8.02
C ALA A 178 -23.38 9.65 7.67
N LEU A 179 -23.78 8.66 8.47
CA LEU A 179 -25.03 7.89 8.33
C LEU A 179 -26.13 8.35 9.28
#